data_AF-A0A2M8NXQ6-F1
#
_entry.id   AF-A0A2M8NXQ6-F1
#
_cell.length_a   1.000
_cell.length_b   1.000
_cell.length_c   1.000
_cell.angle_alpha   90.00
_cell.angle_beta   90.00
_cell.angle_gamma   90.00
#
_symmetry.space_group_name_H-M   'P 1'
#
loop_
_entity.id
_entity.type
_entity.pdbx_description
1 polymer ?
#
loop_
_entity_poly.entity_id
_entity_poly.type
_entity_poly.pdbx_seq_one_letter_code
_entity_poly.pdbx_strand_id
1 'polypeptide(L)'
;MSVFENEWRACLREQYKHTIRENNPKNIHSLKIVMGQVGFGDDELRHLELLATMHIDDVADDFTPNLDILDDITTHPTVAEPSVPVAHPLECQCPACVNIVMTPHDDEGQPITDPEAIDEHKAKKAKDKPKQLSLF
;
A
#
# COMPACT_ATOMS: atom_id res chain seq x y z
N MET A 1 16.82 -19.43 -29.86
CA MET A 1 16.35 -18.16 -29.30
C MET A 1 16.39 -17.13 -30.42
N SER A 2 15.22 -16.84 -30.97
CA SER A 2 15.05 -15.84 -32.02
C SER A 2 14.90 -14.47 -31.37
N VAL A 3 15.56 -13.43 -31.89
CA VAL A 3 15.46 -12.05 -31.37
C VAL A 3 14.01 -11.55 -31.43
N PHE A 4 13.26 -12.03 -32.43
CA PHE A 4 11.85 -11.69 -32.61
C PHE A 4 10.94 -12.30 -31.54
N GLU A 5 11.36 -13.35 -30.82
CA GLU A 5 10.54 -13.99 -29.77
C GLU A 5 10.17 -13.01 -28.65
N ASN A 6 11.06 -12.07 -28.36
CA ASN A 6 10.84 -11.08 -27.31
C ASN A 6 10.04 -9.88 -27.80
N GLU A 7 10.19 -9.49 -29.07
CA GLU A 7 9.53 -8.33 -29.66
C GLU A 7 8.01 -8.54 -29.78
N TRP A 8 7.58 -9.71 -30.25
CA TRP A 8 6.14 -9.97 -30.37
C TRP A 8 5.46 -10.12 -29.00
N ARG A 9 6.17 -10.65 -27.99
CA ARG A 9 5.66 -10.69 -26.60
C ARG A 9 5.55 -9.29 -26.01
N ALA A 10 6.54 -8.43 -26.25
CA ALA A 10 6.46 -7.03 -25.84
C ALA A 10 5.27 -6.31 -26.48
N CYS A 11 5.05 -6.52 -27.78
CA CYS A 11 3.89 -5.98 -28.49
C CYS A 11 2.55 -6.42 -27.87
N LEU A 12 2.40 -7.70 -27.54
CA LEU A 12 1.18 -8.21 -26.87
C LEU A 12 0.96 -7.60 -25.49
N ARG A 13 2.02 -7.41 -24.69
CA ARG A 13 1.92 -6.76 -23.37
C ARG A 13 1.44 -5.32 -23.49
N GLU A 14 1.98 -4.56 -24.45
CA GLU A 14 1.53 -3.19 -24.70
C GLU A 14 0.07 -3.15 -25.21
N GLN A 15 -0.29 -4.06 -26.12
CA GLN A 15 -1.67 -4.15 -26.61
C GLN A 15 -2.65 -4.48 -25.48
N TYR A 16 -2.29 -5.37 -24.56
CA TYR A 16 -3.12 -5.71 -23.41
C TYR A 16 -3.34 -4.49 -22.51
N LYS A 17 -2.26 -3.77 -22.17
CA LYS A 17 -2.35 -2.53 -21.39
C LYS A 17 -3.21 -1.47 -22.08
N HIS A 18 -3.05 -1.29 -23.40
CA HIS A 18 -3.88 -0.35 -24.18
C HIS A 18 -5.36 -0.71 -24.13
N THR A 19 -5.69 -1.99 -24.30
CA THR A 19 -7.08 -2.46 -24.30
C THR A 19 -7.77 -2.25 -22.94
N ILE A 20 -7.00 -2.34 -21.85
CA ILE A 20 -7.47 -2.05 -20.49
C ILE A 20 -7.78 -0.55 -20.34
N ARG A 21 -6.86 0.30 -20.80
CA ARG A 21 -7.00 1.76 -20.76
C ARG A 21 -8.21 2.26 -21.55
N GLU A 22 -8.48 1.64 -22.70
CA GLU A 22 -9.66 1.91 -23.53
C GLU A 22 -10.97 1.35 -22.95
N ASN A 23 -10.91 0.61 -21.83
CA ASN A 23 -12.06 -0.02 -21.18
C ASN A 23 -12.92 -0.86 -22.15
N ASN A 24 -12.29 -1.70 -22.98
CA ASN A 24 -12.99 -2.55 -23.94
C ASN A 24 -13.08 -4.01 -23.45
N PRO A 25 -14.14 -4.39 -22.70
CA PRO A 25 -14.21 -5.70 -22.04
C PRO A 25 -14.26 -6.88 -23.02
N LYS A 26 -14.82 -6.68 -24.22
CA LYS A 26 -14.88 -7.71 -25.25
C LYS A 26 -13.48 -8.07 -25.76
N ASN A 27 -12.63 -7.06 -25.95
CA ASN A 27 -11.25 -7.25 -26.41
C ASN A 27 -10.36 -7.77 -25.28
N ILE A 28 -10.56 -7.33 -24.03
CA ILE A 28 -9.84 -7.87 -22.87
C ILE A 28 -10.06 -9.38 -22.76
N HIS A 29 -11.33 -9.84 -22.83
CA HIS A 29 -11.65 -11.25 -22.70
C HIS A 29 -11.02 -12.11 -23.80
N SER A 30 -11.12 -11.70 -25.07
CA SER A 30 -10.52 -12.44 -26.18
C SER A 30 -8.99 -12.44 -26.13
N LEU A 31 -8.37 -11.31 -25.75
CA LEU A 31 -6.92 -11.19 -25.65
C LEU A 31 -6.37 -12.03 -24.48
N LYS A 32 -7.09 -12.11 -23.36
CA LYS A 32 -6.71 -12.96 -22.23
C LYS A 32 -6.64 -14.44 -22.61
N ILE A 33 -7.59 -14.93 -23.41
CA ILE A 33 -7.59 -16.30 -23.94
C ILE A 33 -6.36 -16.54 -24.82
N VAL A 34 -6.06 -15.61 -25.74
CA VAL A 34 -4.90 -15.72 -26.64
C VAL A 34 -3.59 -15.69 -25.85
N MET A 35 -3.46 -14.79 -24.88
CA MET A 35 -2.28 -14.70 -24.02
C MET A 35 -2.08 -15.99 -23.22
N GLY A 36 -3.14 -16.59 -22.68
CA GLY A 36 -3.07 -17.89 -22.02
C GLY A 36 -2.58 -19.02 -22.94
N GLN A 37 -3.07 -19.09 -24.19
CA GLN A 37 -2.63 -20.09 -25.18
C GLN A 37 -1.13 -19.98 -25.52
N VAL A 38 -0.60 -18.77 -25.42
CA VAL A 38 0.79 -18.43 -25.75
C VAL A 38 1.73 -18.56 -24.53
N GLY A 39 1.18 -18.94 -23.37
CA GLY A 39 1.90 -19.22 -22.15
C GLY A 39 2.16 -18.01 -21.26
N PHE A 40 1.33 -16.97 -21.35
CA PHE A 40 1.26 -15.95 -20.30
C PHE A 40 0.50 -16.53 -19.11
N GLY A 41 1.06 -16.40 -17.90
CA GLY A 41 0.38 -16.85 -16.67
C GLY A 41 -0.64 -15.83 -16.17
N ASP A 42 -1.56 -16.27 -15.32
CA ASP A 42 -2.56 -15.40 -14.69
C ASP A 42 -1.90 -14.31 -13.82
N ASP A 43 -0.77 -14.60 -13.19
CA ASP A 43 0.02 -13.63 -12.42
C ASP A 43 0.61 -12.52 -13.31
N GLU A 44 1.08 -12.88 -14.51
CA GLU A 44 1.62 -11.91 -15.47
C GLU A 44 0.50 -11.00 -15.99
N LEU A 45 -0.68 -11.57 -16.26
CA LEU A 45 -1.86 -10.82 -16.69
C LEU A 45 -2.35 -9.85 -15.61
N ARG A 46 -2.41 -10.28 -14.36
CA ARG A 46 -2.73 -9.41 -13.20
C ARG A 46 -1.71 -8.30 -13.02
N HIS A 47 -0.42 -8.60 -13.17
CA HIS A 47 0.62 -7.59 -13.10
C HIS A 47 0.47 -6.53 -14.20
N LEU A 48 0.14 -6.97 -15.43
CA LEU A 48 -0.11 -6.04 -16.54
C LEU A 48 -1.36 -5.18 -16.31
N GLU A 49 -2.41 -5.72 -15.69
CA GLU A 49 -3.60 -4.95 -15.28
C GLU A 49 -3.25 -3.85 -14.28
N LEU A 50 -2.43 -4.16 -13.30
CA LEU A 50 -1.94 -3.17 -12.33
C LEU A 50 -1.12 -2.08 -13.04
N LEU A 51 -0.14 -2.47 -13.87
CA LEU A 51 0.68 -1.51 -14.62
C LEU A 51 -0.15 -0.62 -15.56
N ALA A 52 -1.19 -1.15 -16.18
CA ALA A 52 -2.08 -0.39 -17.05
C ALA A 52 -2.83 0.72 -16.29
N THR A 53 -3.12 0.49 -15.00
CA THR A 53 -4.00 1.32 -14.15
C THR A 53 -3.25 2.17 -13.12
N MET A 54 -1.91 2.13 -13.11
CA MET A 54 -1.09 2.93 -12.19
C MET A 54 -1.23 4.45 -12.37
N HIS A 55 -1.52 4.91 -13.58
CA HIS A 55 -1.66 6.34 -13.89
C HIS A 55 -3.11 6.62 -14.26
N ILE A 56 -3.75 7.51 -13.51
CA ILE A 56 -5.18 7.82 -13.68
C ILE A 56 -5.47 8.51 -15.02
N ASP A 57 -4.51 9.29 -15.53
CA ASP A 57 -4.63 10.03 -16.79
C ASP A 57 -4.61 9.11 -18.03
N ASP A 58 -4.10 7.88 -17.87
CA ASP A 58 -3.96 6.91 -18.97
C ASP A 58 -5.24 6.08 -19.17
N VAL A 59 -6.22 6.18 -18.28
CA VAL A 59 -7.37 5.29 -18.20
C VAL A 59 -8.65 6.08 -18.50
N ALA A 60 -9.62 5.46 -19.18
CA ALA A 60 -10.92 6.08 -19.45
C ALA A 60 -11.65 6.51 -18.16
N ASP A 61 -12.38 7.63 -18.22
CA ASP A 61 -13.09 8.23 -17.08
C ASP A 61 -14.07 7.26 -16.37
N ASP A 62 -14.61 6.29 -17.10
CA ASP A 62 -15.60 5.31 -16.61
C ASP A 62 -14.97 3.99 -16.12
N PHE A 63 -13.64 3.91 -16.00
CA PHE A 63 -12.97 2.67 -15.64
C PHE A 63 -13.14 2.32 -14.16
N THR A 64 -13.65 1.12 -13.91
CA THR A 64 -13.70 0.52 -12.58
C THR A 64 -12.65 -0.59 -12.49
N PRO A 65 -11.59 -0.45 -11.66
CA PRO A 65 -10.62 -1.50 -11.45
C PRO A 65 -11.28 -2.76 -10.90
N ASN A 66 -10.84 -3.93 -11.38
CA ASN A 66 -11.28 -5.19 -10.82
C ASN A 66 -10.62 -5.40 -9.44
N LEU A 67 -11.40 -5.26 -8.37
CA LEU A 67 -10.91 -5.43 -7.00
C LEU A 67 -10.71 -6.91 -6.61
N ASP A 68 -11.30 -7.85 -7.36
CA ASP A 68 -11.15 -9.30 -7.12
C ASP A 68 -9.67 -9.76 -7.24
N ILE A 69 -8.83 -8.96 -7.91
CA ILE A 69 -7.39 -9.19 -8.03
C ILE A 69 -6.69 -9.19 -6.66
N LEU A 70 -7.22 -8.43 -5.68
CA LEU A 70 -6.63 -8.31 -4.35
C LEU A 70 -6.99 -9.48 -3.42
N ASP A 71 -8.13 -10.13 -3.65
CA ASP A 71 -8.60 -11.23 -2.81
C ASP A 71 -7.68 -12.44 -2.91
N ASP A 72 -7.07 -12.69 -4.07
CA ASP A 72 -6.10 -13.77 -4.26
C ASP A 72 -4.76 -13.53 -3.55
N ILE A 73 -4.44 -12.28 -3.16
CA ILE A 73 -3.25 -12.00 -2.36
C ILE A 73 -3.47 -12.47 -0.90
N THR A 74 -4.72 -12.66 -0.49
CA THR A 74 -5.08 -13.16 0.85
C THR A 74 -5.12 -14.69 0.96
N THR A 75 -5.03 -15.43 -0.15
CA THR A 75 -5.08 -16.91 -0.16
C THR A 75 -3.71 -17.61 -0.11
N HIS A 76 -2.64 -16.89 0.22
CA HIS A 76 -1.53 -17.55 0.93
C HIS A 76 -2.00 -17.89 2.36
N PRO A 77 -1.79 -19.12 2.87
CA PRO A 77 -2.24 -19.52 4.20
C PRO A 77 -1.36 -18.84 5.26
N THR A 78 -1.59 -17.55 5.49
CA THR A 78 -1.22 -16.90 6.73
C THR A 78 -2.49 -16.89 7.55
N VAL A 79 -2.63 -17.94 8.35
CA VAL A 79 -3.53 -18.10 9.51
C VAL A 79 -4.46 -16.89 9.72
N ALA A 80 -5.73 -17.08 9.35
CA ALA A 80 -6.82 -16.25 9.80
C ALA A 80 -6.93 -16.37 11.33
N GLU A 81 -6.32 -15.44 12.05
CA GLU A 81 -6.77 -15.07 13.39
C GLU A 81 -7.50 -13.72 13.28
N PRO A 82 -8.58 -13.52 14.06
CA PRO A 82 -9.17 -12.20 14.19
C PRO A 82 -8.06 -11.22 14.58
N SER A 83 -8.02 -10.06 13.92
CA SER A 83 -7.05 -9.00 14.18
C SER A 83 -7.09 -8.58 15.64
N VAL A 84 -6.37 -9.29 16.49
CA VAL A 84 -5.86 -8.78 17.75
C VAL A 84 -4.97 -7.62 17.31
N PRO A 85 -5.21 -6.37 17.77
CA PRO A 85 -4.25 -5.31 17.53
C PRO A 85 -2.92 -5.82 18.07
N VAL A 86 -1.97 -6.10 17.17
CA VAL A 86 -0.62 -6.47 17.58
C VAL A 86 -0.12 -5.28 18.38
N ALA A 87 0.00 -5.46 19.70
CA ALA A 87 0.51 -4.43 20.58
C ALA A 87 1.97 -4.19 20.17
N HIS A 88 2.18 -3.17 19.35
CA HIS A 88 3.53 -2.78 18.94
C HIS A 88 4.31 -2.34 20.18
N PRO A 89 5.62 -2.60 20.25
CA PRO A 89 6.44 -2.07 21.32
C PRO A 89 6.35 -0.55 21.33
N LEU A 90 6.32 0.05 22.53
CA LEU A 90 6.22 1.51 22.74
C LEU A 90 7.31 2.32 22.01
N GLU A 91 8.36 1.65 21.53
CA GLU A 91 9.52 2.23 20.84
C GLU A 91 9.55 1.94 19.32
N CYS A 92 8.39 1.72 18.69
CA CYS A 92 8.32 1.45 17.25
C CYS A 92 8.72 2.68 16.40
N GLN A 93 9.67 2.52 15.46
CA GLN A 93 10.18 3.59 14.58
C GLN A 93 9.58 3.60 13.16
N CYS A 94 8.42 2.98 12.93
CA CYS A 94 7.84 2.96 11.58
C CYS A 94 7.25 4.34 11.16
N PRO A 95 7.23 4.69 9.86
CA PRO A 95 6.77 6.01 9.40
C PRO A 95 5.34 6.36 9.81
N ALA A 96 4.46 5.35 9.96
CA ALA A 96 3.08 5.54 10.39
C ALA A 96 2.96 5.92 11.87
N CYS A 97 3.86 5.41 12.73
CA CYS A 97 3.79 5.63 14.18
C CYS A 97 4.64 6.81 14.65
N VAL A 98 5.70 7.19 13.94
CA VAL A 98 6.55 8.34 14.30
C VAL A 98 5.73 9.63 14.46
N ASN A 99 4.73 9.84 13.60
CA ASN A 99 3.84 11.00 13.69
C ASN A 99 2.94 10.97 14.94
N ILE A 100 2.54 9.78 15.40
CA ILE A 100 1.69 9.59 16.58
C ILE A 100 2.52 9.79 17.86
N VAL A 101 3.77 9.27 17.90
CA VAL A 101 4.66 9.40 19.06
C VAL A 101 5.11 10.86 19.29
N MET A 102 5.21 11.67 18.24
CA MET A 102 5.65 13.07 18.36
C MET A 102 4.57 14.02 18.90
N THR A 103 3.29 13.68 18.77
CA THR A 103 2.20 14.49 19.34
C THR A 103 2.09 14.25 20.85
N PRO A 104 2.19 15.29 21.69
CA PRO A 104 2.00 15.15 23.13
C PRO A 104 0.55 14.76 23.43
N HIS A 105 0.38 13.72 24.23
CA HIS A 105 -0.93 13.27 24.72
C HIS A 105 -1.10 13.63 26.20
N ASP A 106 -2.35 13.83 26.63
CA ASP A 106 -2.71 14.00 28.04
C ASP A 106 -2.75 12.66 28.81
N ASP A 107 -3.11 12.73 30.09
CA ASP A 107 -3.18 11.55 30.98
C ASP A 107 -4.27 10.54 30.56
N GLU A 108 -5.20 10.94 29.67
CA GLU A 108 -6.27 10.11 29.12
C GLU A 108 -5.92 9.54 27.74
N GLY A 109 -4.73 9.85 27.23
CA GLY A 109 -4.24 9.37 25.94
C GLY A 109 -4.85 10.09 24.74
N GLN A 110 -5.43 11.27 24.93
CA GLN A 110 -5.92 12.13 23.85
C GLN A 110 -4.83 13.11 23.39
N PRO A 111 -4.75 13.42 22.09
CA PRO A 111 -3.77 14.38 21.58
C PRO A 111 -4.09 15.79 22.08
N ILE A 112 -3.09 16.45 22.66
CA ILE A 112 -3.20 17.85 23.12
C ILE A 112 -3.12 18.76 21.89
N THR A 113 -4.23 19.39 21.53
CA THR A 113 -4.36 20.26 20.35
C THR A 113 -4.12 21.74 20.67
N ASP A 114 -4.22 22.13 21.95
CA ASP A 114 -4.03 23.50 22.40
C ASP A 114 -2.55 23.81 22.67
N PRO A 115 -1.93 24.78 21.97
CA PRO A 115 -0.53 25.14 22.16
C PRO A 115 -0.18 25.57 23.60
N GLU A 116 -1.08 26.23 24.33
CA GLU A 116 -0.80 26.62 25.72
C GLU A 116 -0.71 25.40 26.64
N ALA A 117 -1.58 24.41 26.42
CA ALA A 117 -1.58 23.16 27.17
C ALA A 117 -0.35 22.28 26.91
N ILE A 118 0.24 22.36 25.70
CA ILE A 118 1.49 21.66 25.35
C ILE A 118 2.66 22.17 26.20
N ASP A 119 2.75 23.48 26.40
CA ASP A 119 3.84 24.10 27.17
C ASP A 119 3.72 23.81 28.66
N GLU A 120 2.51 23.81 29.21
CA GLU A 120 2.25 23.39 30.58
C GLU A 120 2.61 21.91 30.83
N HIS A 121 2.26 21.02 29.89
CA HIS A 121 2.58 19.60 30.00
C HIS A 121 4.09 19.33 29.95
N LYS A 122 4.83 20.05 29.09
CA LYS A 122 6.30 20.01 29.07
C LYS A 122 6.90 20.50 30.39
N ALA A 123 6.37 21.59 30.97
CA ALA A 123 6.85 22.14 32.23
C ALA A 123 6.61 21.20 33.42
N LYS A 124 5.48 20.47 33.45
CA LYS A 124 5.19 19.44 34.46
C LYS A 124 6.17 18.27 34.36
N LYS A 125 6.39 17.72 33.16
CA LYS A 125 7.37 16.62 32.94
C LYS A 125 8.81 17.00 33.28
N ALA A 126 9.18 18.28 33.19
CA ALA A 126 10.52 18.73 33.57
C ALA A 126 10.77 18.71 35.09
N LYS A 127 9.72 18.86 35.90
CA LYS A 127 9.82 18.84 37.38
C LYS A 127 9.96 17.43 37.94
N ASP A 128 9.47 16.42 37.22
CA ASP A 128 9.45 15.01 37.65
C ASP A 128 10.74 14.24 37.28
N LYS A 129 11.73 14.92 36.71
CA LYS A 129 13.02 14.30 36.41
C LYS A 129 13.89 14.28 37.67
N PRO A 130 14.50 13.13 38.02
CA PRO A 130 15.41 13.07 39.17
C PRO A 130 16.60 14.00 38.90
N LYS A 131 16.73 15.04 39.73
CA LYS A 131 17.92 15.89 39.71
C LYS A 131 19.08 15.08 40.28
N GLN A 132 20.01 14.69 39.41
CA GLN A 132 21.26 14.10 39.84
C GLN A 132 22.01 15.16 40.66
N LEU A 133 22.05 14.99 41.98
CA LEU A 133 22.95 15.73 42.85
C LEU A 133 24.37 15.28 42.50
N SER A 134 25.08 16.08 41.71
CA SER A 134 26.52 15.91 41.55
C SER A 134 27.17 16.20 42.90
N LEU A 135 27.59 15.16 43.63
CA LEU A 135 28.55 15.30 44.72
C LEU A 135 29.90 15.64 44.10
N PHE A 136 30.29 16.91 44.18
CA PHE A 136 31.68 17.29 44.32
C PHE A 136 32.01 17.31 45.81
#